data_AF-A0A661R494-F1
#
_entry.id   AF-A0A661R494-F1
#
_cell.length_a   1.000
_cell.length_b   1.000
_cell.length_c   1.000
_cell.angle_alpha   90.00
_cell.angle_beta   90.00
_cell.angle_gamma   90.00
#
_symmetry.space_group_name_H-M   'P 1'
#
loop_
_entity.id
_entity.type
_entity.pdbx_description
1 polymer ?
#
loop_
_entity_poly.entity_id
_entity_poly.type
_entity_poly.pdbx_seq_one_letter_code
_entity_poly.pdbx_strand_id
1 'polypeptide(L)'
;MKRLISLLIMLSMVALLLPGSAVARKDISERDTNKDGLIDQIAHFDRRGKIIKIEIDSNADEVMDRFQYYEKEQVVKVERDTNHDGRIDCRDYFEAEKRIRQERSSSDTGSIVQITQFDSQELPLKIQKDTTGDGLFDSFYHFKEGKLILSTKDTDSDGKPNIWQTYQDDKPLLRRVDDDGDGRMEKIISYDMEGLPKESRHDLDRDGRMDAFRSYRSGVLFDEKKDLDHDGMYEIITRFKDDQPIEQQKDANKDGRFDFITQFKNGKPYYQEKDTNFDEKKDVFIHFDADGYAERMEEDTRHTGRIDRIRTYRGGQPVKVVYDADGDGFKEVITLFKAGKACRQTEDRNQDGKPDITIFFNAKEEKQRVESDTNLNGKIDTWEYYKNGRLARVEKDEEGNGKISLKIFYKNEKKYRLIRDKDSDGRFEVTQWFDRPEWSMVMELDSDGDKKPEGRYCYKESVLRLKEIDEDSDGNPDLIEHYNAQGKLFKSQEKHEAVDRLDTTWFYNKAEEAIRAEKDYTGDGRVDTWYYYHKGNLTTVAEDTNVDGKPDMWEEYDESEAIVKRSKDLNFDGKPDLEESAGEQVNSE
;
A
#
# COMPACT_ATOMS: atom_id res chain seq x y z
N MET A 1 8.89 -8.18 -63.09
CA MET A 1 8.30 -7.65 -64.34
C MET A 1 8.84 -6.24 -64.54
N LYS A 2 9.78 -6.08 -65.47
CA LYS A 2 10.47 -4.82 -65.79
C LYS A 2 9.49 -3.87 -66.47
N ARG A 3 9.11 -2.76 -65.82
CA ARG A 3 8.59 -1.59 -66.52
C ARG A 3 9.77 -0.65 -66.75
N LEU A 4 10.42 -0.79 -67.91
CA LEU A 4 11.19 0.29 -68.50
C LEU A 4 10.21 1.44 -68.73
N ILE A 5 10.23 2.45 -67.87
CA ILE A 5 9.75 3.78 -68.24
C ILE A 5 10.93 4.42 -68.95
N SER A 6 11.06 4.09 -70.24
CA SER A 6 11.77 4.96 -71.17
C SER A 6 10.92 6.21 -71.25
N LEU A 7 11.29 7.25 -70.50
CA LEU A 7 10.73 8.58 -70.68
C LEU A 7 11.34 9.10 -72.00
N LEU A 8 10.74 8.67 -73.11
CA LEU A 8 11.02 9.24 -74.43
C LEU A 8 10.53 10.68 -74.34
N ILE A 9 11.42 11.63 -74.08
CA ILE A 9 11.17 13.01 -74.42
C ILE A 9 11.11 13.00 -75.95
N MET A 10 9.88 12.98 -76.49
CA MET A 10 9.63 13.35 -77.87
C MET A 10 10.12 14.80 -78.02
N LEU A 11 11.39 14.95 -78.36
CA LEU A 11 11.88 16.10 -79.10
C LEU A 11 11.04 16.07 -80.38
N SER A 12 9.93 16.83 -80.41
CA SER A 12 9.19 17.05 -81.63
C SER A 12 10.19 17.61 -82.63
N MET A 13 10.53 16.77 -83.60
CA MET A 13 11.44 17.04 -84.70
C MET A 13 11.10 18.43 -85.24
N VAL A 14 12.04 19.38 -85.11
CA VAL A 14 11.96 20.67 -85.78
C VAL A 14 11.86 20.35 -87.28
N ALA A 15 10.65 20.46 -87.83
CA ALA A 15 10.47 20.39 -89.27
C ALA A 15 11.30 21.51 -89.89
N LEU A 16 12.27 21.12 -90.73
CA LEU A 16 13.25 21.97 -91.41
C LEU A 16 12.70 23.36 -91.77
N LEU A 17 13.28 24.38 -91.12
CA LEU A 17 13.14 25.79 -91.51
C LEU A 17 13.90 26.02 -92.81
N LEU A 18 13.21 25.94 -93.95
CA LEU A 18 13.72 26.49 -95.21
C LEU A 18 13.35 27.99 -95.26
N PRO A 19 14.32 28.91 -95.46
CA PRO A 19 14.00 30.31 -95.66
C PRO A 19 13.39 30.51 -97.05
N GLY A 20 12.07 30.62 -97.10
CA GLY A 20 11.34 31.16 -98.23
C GLY A 20 11.68 32.64 -98.42
N SER A 21 12.11 32.96 -99.63
CA SER A 21 12.41 34.25 -100.24
C SER A 21 11.80 35.51 -99.60
N ALA A 22 12.69 36.43 -99.22
CA ALA A 22 12.57 37.89 -99.27
C ALA A 22 11.15 38.49 -99.19
N VAL A 23 10.59 38.48 -97.97
CA VAL A 23 9.65 39.48 -97.47
C VAL A 23 10.12 39.80 -96.04
N ALA A 24 9.99 41.06 -95.60
CA ALA A 24 10.46 41.60 -94.32
C ALA A 24 10.60 40.50 -93.24
N ARG A 25 11.85 40.17 -92.88
CA ARG A 25 12.19 39.06 -91.99
C ARG A 25 11.53 39.37 -90.64
N LYS A 26 10.31 38.88 -90.45
CA LYS A 26 9.60 39.02 -89.19
C LYS A 26 10.44 38.27 -88.17
N ASP A 27 10.81 38.96 -87.09
CA ASP A 27 11.53 38.38 -85.96
C ASP A 27 10.68 37.29 -85.24
N ILE A 28 9.40 37.15 -85.63
CA ILE A 28 8.39 36.25 -85.05
C ILE A 28 7.63 35.50 -86.16
N SER A 29 7.50 34.18 -86.04
CA SER A 29 6.72 33.31 -86.93
C SER A 29 5.63 32.57 -86.15
N GLU A 30 4.38 32.82 -86.49
CA GLU A 30 3.20 32.14 -85.92
C GLU A 30 2.79 30.97 -86.82
N ARG A 31 2.36 29.86 -86.20
CA ARG A 31 1.93 28.64 -86.90
C ARG A 31 0.68 28.09 -86.24
N ASP A 32 -0.25 27.68 -87.10
CA ASP A 32 -1.39 26.84 -86.80
C ASP A 32 -1.06 25.45 -87.40
N THR A 33 -0.63 24.53 -86.54
CA THR A 33 -0.12 23.21 -86.95
C THR A 33 -1.27 22.25 -87.27
N ASN A 34 -2.40 22.37 -86.56
CA ASN A 34 -3.57 21.50 -86.73
C ASN A 34 -4.60 22.03 -87.77
N LYS A 35 -4.44 23.27 -88.23
CA LYS A 35 -5.28 23.99 -89.21
C LYS A 35 -6.72 24.26 -88.74
N ASP A 36 -6.94 24.42 -87.45
CA ASP A 36 -8.26 24.76 -86.90
C ASP A 36 -8.55 26.28 -86.91
N GLY A 37 -7.57 27.10 -87.29
CA GLY A 37 -7.65 28.56 -87.35
C GLY A 37 -7.08 29.26 -86.12
N LEU A 38 -6.61 28.53 -85.11
CA LEU A 38 -5.97 29.04 -83.90
C LEU A 38 -4.45 28.84 -83.98
N ILE A 39 -3.68 29.80 -83.47
CA ILE A 39 -2.21 29.71 -83.47
C ILE A 39 -1.80 28.79 -82.32
N ASP A 40 -1.14 27.66 -82.62
CA ASP A 40 -0.66 26.70 -81.62
C ASP A 40 0.86 26.78 -81.35
N GLN A 41 1.59 27.55 -82.16
CA GLN A 41 3.03 27.72 -82.01
C GLN A 41 3.54 29.09 -82.47
N ILE A 42 4.42 29.71 -81.69
CA ILE A 42 5.08 30.98 -82.00
C ILE A 42 6.60 30.82 -81.89
N ALA A 43 7.32 30.96 -83.00
CA ALA A 43 8.79 30.89 -83.04
C ALA A 43 9.42 32.28 -83.16
N HIS A 44 10.45 32.56 -82.36
CA HIS A 44 11.22 33.80 -82.36
C HIS A 44 12.64 33.56 -82.86
N PHE A 45 13.16 34.49 -83.66
CA PHE A 45 14.47 34.38 -84.30
C PHE A 45 15.40 35.55 -83.92
N ASP A 46 16.72 35.29 -83.89
CA ASP A 46 17.73 36.35 -83.76
C ASP A 46 17.93 37.12 -85.09
N ARG A 47 18.73 38.19 -85.06
CA ARG A 47 19.07 38.99 -86.25
C ARG A 47 19.75 38.20 -87.37
N ARG A 48 20.30 37.02 -87.08
CA ARG A 48 20.93 36.10 -88.04
C ARG A 48 19.93 35.05 -88.56
N GLY A 49 18.75 34.95 -87.96
CA GLY A 49 17.67 34.02 -88.28
C GLY A 49 17.77 32.67 -87.58
N LYS A 50 18.53 32.58 -86.49
CA LYS A 50 18.56 31.39 -85.64
C LYS A 50 17.43 31.46 -84.61
N ILE A 51 16.81 30.31 -84.31
CA ILE A 51 15.76 30.25 -83.28
C ILE A 51 16.35 30.62 -81.93
N ILE A 52 15.65 31.48 -81.19
CA ILE A 52 15.98 31.84 -79.81
C ILE A 52 14.91 31.38 -78.82
N LYS A 53 13.63 31.34 -79.24
CA LYS A 53 12.50 30.93 -78.40
C LYS A 53 11.40 30.29 -79.25
N ILE A 54 10.71 29.29 -78.72
CA ILE A 54 9.46 28.75 -79.27
C ILE A 54 8.42 28.72 -78.15
N GLU A 55 7.24 29.25 -78.40
CA GLU A 55 6.06 29.18 -77.53
C GLU A 55 5.07 28.19 -78.15
N ILE A 56 4.42 27.39 -77.34
CA ILE A 56 3.53 26.31 -77.76
C ILE A 56 2.33 26.33 -76.82
N ASP A 57 1.13 26.37 -77.41
CA ASP A 57 -0.12 26.04 -76.73
C ASP A 57 -0.29 24.52 -76.85
N SER A 58 -0.09 23.81 -75.73
CA SER A 58 -0.08 22.35 -75.73
C SER A 58 -1.44 21.73 -75.37
N ASN A 59 -2.37 22.52 -74.82
CA ASN A 59 -3.72 22.08 -74.47
C ASN A 59 -4.83 22.63 -75.40
N ALA A 60 -4.47 23.50 -76.35
CA ALA A 60 -5.33 24.16 -77.32
C ALA A 60 -6.41 25.07 -76.70
N ASP A 61 -6.04 25.83 -75.65
CA ASP A 61 -6.92 26.80 -74.98
C ASP A 61 -6.67 28.26 -75.39
N GLU A 62 -5.85 28.49 -76.42
CA GLU A 62 -5.39 29.79 -76.93
C GLU A 62 -4.36 30.48 -76.02
N VAL A 63 -3.94 29.86 -74.91
CA VAL A 63 -2.91 30.36 -74.01
C VAL A 63 -1.64 29.51 -74.15
N MET A 64 -0.55 30.16 -74.54
CA MET A 64 0.76 29.49 -74.65
C MET A 64 1.20 29.00 -73.26
N ASP A 65 1.37 27.69 -73.09
CA ASP A 65 1.71 27.05 -71.82
C ASP A 65 3.13 26.48 -71.78
N ARG A 66 3.80 26.35 -72.94
CA ARG A 66 5.13 25.77 -73.05
C ARG A 66 6.09 26.67 -73.83
N PHE A 67 7.23 26.97 -73.23
CA PHE A 67 8.24 27.87 -73.79
C PHE A 67 9.60 27.18 -73.86
N GLN A 68 10.22 27.11 -75.03
CA GLN A 68 11.53 26.51 -75.26
C GLN A 68 12.53 27.58 -75.66
N TYR A 69 13.71 27.61 -75.05
CA TYR A 69 14.76 28.60 -75.30
C TYR A 69 15.99 27.93 -75.88
N TYR A 70 16.62 28.59 -76.85
CA TYR A 70 17.73 28.04 -77.63
C TYR A 70 18.97 28.94 -77.58
N GLU A 71 20.14 28.33 -77.40
CA GLU A 71 21.44 28.98 -77.60
C GLU A 71 22.31 28.09 -78.50
N LYS A 72 22.98 28.69 -79.49
CA LYS A 72 23.79 27.94 -80.47
C LYS A 72 23.03 26.77 -81.11
N GLU A 73 21.73 26.95 -81.36
CA GLU A 73 20.82 25.96 -81.96
C GLU A 73 20.55 24.72 -81.08
N GLN A 74 20.95 24.74 -79.81
CA GLN A 74 20.62 23.71 -78.82
C GLN A 74 19.62 24.26 -77.81
N VAL A 75 18.69 23.43 -77.37
CA VAL A 75 17.77 23.79 -76.28
C VAL A 75 18.59 23.96 -75.00
N VAL A 76 18.43 25.09 -74.32
CA VAL A 76 19.07 25.36 -73.03
C VAL A 76 18.08 25.38 -71.87
N LYS A 77 16.81 25.69 -72.16
CA LYS A 77 15.76 25.79 -71.14
C LYS A 77 14.39 25.49 -71.73
N VAL A 78 13.55 24.77 -70.99
CA VAL A 78 12.13 24.57 -71.30
C VAL A 78 11.31 24.93 -70.08
N GLU A 79 10.36 25.84 -70.24
CA GLU A 79 9.37 26.22 -69.25
C GLU A 79 8.01 25.63 -69.62
N ARG A 80 7.27 25.15 -68.63
CA ARG A 80 5.91 24.62 -68.79
C ARG A 80 5.02 25.11 -67.65
N ASP A 81 3.81 25.51 -68.00
CA ASP A 81 2.65 25.58 -67.13
C ASP A 81 1.92 24.23 -67.23
N THR A 82 2.17 23.34 -66.27
CA THR A 82 1.67 21.96 -66.32
C THR A 82 0.23 21.84 -65.80
N ASN A 83 -0.23 22.80 -65.00
CA ASN A 83 -1.58 22.83 -64.44
C ASN A 83 -2.52 23.82 -65.16
N HIS A 84 -2.00 24.58 -66.12
CA HIS A 84 -2.71 25.55 -66.95
C HIS A 84 -3.38 26.67 -66.13
N ASP A 85 -2.71 27.15 -65.08
CA ASP A 85 -3.18 28.27 -64.25
C ASP A 85 -2.67 29.65 -64.69
N GLY A 86 -1.90 29.68 -65.79
CA GLY A 86 -1.25 30.85 -66.36
C GLY A 86 0.12 31.16 -65.74
N ARG A 87 0.65 30.30 -64.87
CA ARG A 87 1.98 30.45 -64.24
C ARG A 87 2.87 29.27 -64.56
N ILE A 88 4.13 29.56 -64.89
CA ILE A 88 5.15 28.51 -65.11
C ILE A 88 5.45 27.78 -63.81
N ASP A 89 5.03 26.52 -63.73
CA ASP A 89 5.29 25.63 -62.60
C ASP A 89 6.53 24.74 -62.80
N CYS A 90 7.02 24.56 -64.03
CA CYS A 90 8.09 23.62 -64.33
C CYS A 90 9.15 24.24 -65.24
N ARG A 91 10.43 24.10 -64.87
CA ARG A 91 11.57 24.58 -65.65
C ARG A 91 12.62 23.48 -65.80
N ASP A 92 12.87 23.00 -67.01
CA ASP A 92 13.98 22.10 -67.34
C ASP A 92 15.15 22.89 -67.91
N TYR A 93 16.38 22.55 -67.53
CA TYR A 93 17.63 23.11 -68.06
C TYR A 93 18.46 22.02 -68.72
N PHE A 94 19.11 22.38 -69.81
CA PHE A 94 19.82 21.44 -70.69
C PHE A 94 21.25 21.93 -70.95
N GLU A 95 22.19 20.99 -71.01
CA GLU A 95 23.58 21.22 -71.41
C GLU A 95 24.03 20.07 -72.33
N ALA A 96 24.65 20.41 -73.46
CA ALA A 96 25.03 19.43 -74.49
C ALA A 96 23.89 18.46 -74.87
N GLU A 97 22.68 19.01 -75.08
CA GLU A 97 21.44 18.32 -75.43
C GLU A 97 20.89 17.36 -74.37
N LYS A 98 21.49 17.32 -73.17
CA LYS A 98 21.03 16.48 -72.06
C LYS A 98 20.41 17.33 -70.97
N ARG A 99 19.29 16.89 -70.42
CA ARG A 99 18.67 17.56 -69.26
C ARG A 99 19.59 17.42 -68.05
N ILE A 100 20.00 18.54 -67.46
CA ILE A 100 20.88 18.57 -66.28
C ILE A 100 20.15 18.94 -64.99
N ARG A 101 19.04 19.69 -65.09
CA ARG A 101 18.27 20.17 -63.93
C ARG A 101 16.79 20.34 -64.29
N GLN A 102 15.91 20.02 -63.35
CA GLN A 102 14.49 20.36 -63.39
C GLN A 102 14.12 21.07 -62.09
N GLU A 103 13.39 22.17 -62.19
CA GLU A 103 12.78 22.89 -61.07
C GLU A 103 11.27 22.76 -61.18
N ARG A 104 10.59 22.48 -60.06
CA ARG A 104 9.14 22.55 -59.95
C ARG A 104 8.76 23.56 -58.88
N SER A 105 7.76 24.36 -59.16
CA SER A 105 7.26 25.42 -58.29
C SER A 105 5.86 25.07 -57.77
N SER A 106 5.49 25.58 -56.60
CA SER A 106 4.13 25.48 -56.07
C SER A 106 3.17 26.34 -56.90
N SER A 107 1.99 25.81 -57.21
CA SER A 107 0.92 26.57 -57.87
C SER A 107 0.47 27.77 -57.03
N ASP A 108 0.44 27.61 -55.71
CA ASP A 108 -0.16 28.58 -54.81
C ASP A 108 0.78 29.77 -54.57
N THR A 109 2.03 29.49 -54.26
CA THR A 109 3.03 30.49 -53.84
C THR A 109 4.00 30.89 -54.95
N GLY A 110 4.18 30.06 -55.98
CA GLY A 110 5.22 30.21 -57.00
C GLY A 110 6.65 29.91 -56.51
N SER A 111 6.83 29.50 -55.25
CA SER A 111 8.15 29.11 -54.72
C SER A 111 8.59 27.76 -55.29
N ILE A 112 9.90 27.56 -55.43
CA ILE A 112 10.45 26.28 -55.91
C ILE A 112 10.29 25.23 -54.81
N VAL A 113 9.47 24.21 -55.05
CA VAL A 113 9.22 23.10 -54.11
C VAL A 113 10.06 21.87 -54.38
N GLN A 114 10.64 21.77 -55.59
CA GLN A 114 11.51 20.64 -55.93
C GLN A 114 12.59 21.03 -56.94
N ILE A 115 13.81 20.54 -56.71
CA ILE A 115 14.91 20.59 -57.69
C ILE A 115 15.42 19.16 -57.92
N THR A 116 15.39 18.70 -59.16
CA THR A 116 16.01 17.43 -59.59
C THR A 116 17.25 17.73 -60.42
N GLN A 117 18.39 17.15 -60.05
CA GLN A 117 19.61 17.14 -60.84
C GLN A 117 19.75 15.77 -61.52
N PHE A 118 20.22 15.76 -62.76
CA PHE A 118 20.35 14.55 -63.57
C PHE A 118 21.82 14.26 -63.92
N ASP A 119 22.14 12.99 -64.15
CA ASP A 119 23.43 12.55 -64.63
C ASP A 119 23.53 12.59 -66.17
N SER A 120 24.69 12.17 -66.71
CA SER A 120 24.92 12.12 -68.16
C SER A 120 24.03 11.13 -68.94
N GLN A 121 23.25 10.28 -68.25
CA GLN A 121 22.26 9.38 -68.84
C GLN A 121 20.82 9.90 -68.61
N GLU A 122 20.67 11.13 -68.12
CA GLU A 122 19.41 11.74 -67.69
C GLU A 122 18.69 10.98 -66.56
N LEU A 123 19.42 10.16 -65.81
CA LEU A 123 18.90 9.54 -64.59
C LEU A 123 19.04 10.54 -63.44
N PRO A 124 18.08 10.57 -62.48
CA PRO A 124 18.21 11.42 -61.32
C PRO A 124 19.51 11.12 -60.57
N LEU A 125 20.24 12.17 -60.18
CA LEU A 125 21.43 12.13 -59.32
C LEU A 125 21.09 12.61 -57.91
N LYS A 126 20.34 13.71 -57.83
CA LYS A 126 19.91 14.34 -56.58
C LYS A 126 18.52 14.95 -56.74
N ILE A 127 17.65 14.79 -55.75
CA ILE A 127 16.38 15.50 -55.65
C ILE A 127 16.36 16.25 -54.33
N GLN A 128 15.97 17.52 -54.35
CA GLN A 128 15.77 18.38 -53.18
C GLN A 128 14.29 18.76 -53.15
N LYS A 129 13.65 18.70 -51.99
CA LYS A 129 12.23 19.01 -51.81
C LYS A 129 12.00 19.86 -50.58
N ASP A 130 11.11 20.82 -50.74
CA ASP A 130 10.50 21.61 -49.68
C ASP A 130 9.12 20.99 -49.44
N THR A 131 9.04 20.18 -48.40
CA THR A 131 7.85 19.41 -47.99
C THR A 131 7.05 20.13 -46.90
N THR A 132 7.62 21.15 -46.26
CA THR A 132 6.97 22.00 -45.24
C THR A 132 6.30 23.23 -45.87
N GLY A 133 6.81 23.70 -47.01
CA GLY A 133 6.34 24.88 -47.75
C GLY A 133 6.90 26.21 -47.21
N ASP A 134 7.97 26.17 -46.40
CA ASP A 134 8.58 27.36 -45.81
C ASP A 134 9.64 28.03 -46.71
N GLY A 135 9.92 27.44 -47.87
CA GLY A 135 10.90 27.92 -48.84
C GLY A 135 12.32 27.37 -48.64
N LEU A 136 12.54 26.52 -47.65
CA LEU A 136 13.79 25.79 -47.43
C LEU A 136 13.62 24.32 -47.84
N PHE A 137 14.64 23.74 -48.49
CA PHE A 137 14.60 22.32 -48.82
C PHE A 137 14.90 21.49 -47.57
N ASP A 138 13.91 20.79 -47.04
CA ASP A 138 14.06 19.91 -45.89
C ASP A 138 14.44 18.48 -46.27
N SER A 139 14.09 18.02 -47.46
CA SER A 139 14.24 16.62 -47.88
C SER A 139 15.19 16.48 -49.07
N PHE A 140 16.25 15.69 -48.91
CA PHE A 140 17.24 15.43 -49.95
C PHE A 140 17.30 13.94 -50.27
N TYR A 141 17.35 13.60 -51.55
CA TYR A 141 17.44 12.24 -52.06
C TYR A 141 18.64 12.13 -53.00
N HIS A 142 19.43 11.08 -52.82
CA HIS A 142 20.63 10.81 -53.61
C HIS A 142 20.50 9.46 -54.31
N PHE A 143 20.86 9.45 -55.58
CA PHE A 143 20.71 8.31 -56.47
C PHE A 143 22.06 7.89 -57.05
N LYS A 144 22.22 6.60 -57.33
CA LYS A 144 23.37 6.04 -58.05
C LYS A 144 22.85 5.07 -59.10
N GLU A 145 23.21 5.30 -60.36
CA GLU A 145 22.74 4.48 -61.50
C GLU A 145 21.19 4.37 -61.53
N GLY A 146 20.51 5.47 -61.20
CA GLY A 146 19.04 5.54 -61.14
C GLY A 146 18.38 4.91 -59.90
N LYS A 147 19.13 4.25 -59.02
CA LYS A 147 18.61 3.66 -57.76
C LYS A 147 18.79 4.63 -56.59
N LEU A 148 17.78 4.73 -55.72
CA LEU A 148 17.88 5.53 -54.49
C LEU A 148 18.87 4.86 -53.53
N ILE A 149 19.83 5.63 -52.99
CA ILE A 149 20.85 5.12 -52.05
C ILE A 149 20.82 5.79 -50.69
N LEU A 150 20.38 7.06 -50.62
CA LEU A 150 20.34 7.85 -49.40
C LEU A 150 19.21 8.87 -49.50
N SER A 151 18.46 9.04 -48.42
CA SER A 151 17.64 10.22 -48.19
C SER A 151 17.97 10.85 -46.85
N THR A 152 17.98 12.17 -46.79
CA THR A 152 18.08 12.93 -45.54
C THR A 152 16.88 13.83 -45.38
N LYS A 153 16.47 14.07 -44.14
CA LYS A 153 15.37 14.97 -43.82
C LYS A 153 15.73 15.83 -42.62
N ASP A 154 15.48 17.12 -42.74
CA ASP A 154 15.44 18.09 -41.65
C ASP A 154 13.96 18.20 -41.20
N THR A 155 13.68 17.98 -39.92
CA THR A 155 12.30 18.01 -39.40
C THR A 155 12.02 19.15 -38.44
N ASP A 156 13.04 19.87 -37.99
CA ASP A 156 12.94 21.02 -37.09
C ASP A 156 13.30 22.35 -37.76
N SER A 157 13.68 22.30 -39.04
CA SER A 157 13.98 23.44 -39.91
C SER A 157 15.20 24.26 -39.45
N ASP A 158 16.16 23.62 -38.78
CA ASP A 158 17.40 24.26 -38.34
C ASP A 158 18.47 24.35 -39.46
N GLY A 159 18.20 23.74 -40.62
CA GLY A 159 19.07 23.68 -41.79
C GLY A 159 20.03 22.49 -41.79
N LYS A 160 19.96 21.61 -40.79
CA LYS A 160 20.71 20.36 -40.71
C LYS A 160 19.73 19.19 -40.77
N PRO A 161 20.02 18.15 -41.57
CA PRO A 161 19.21 16.96 -41.52
C PRO A 161 19.35 16.30 -40.16
N ASN A 162 18.22 15.86 -39.62
CA ASN A 162 18.14 15.17 -38.34
C ASN A 162 17.61 13.72 -38.51
N ILE A 163 17.32 13.34 -39.76
CA ILE A 163 17.02 11.96 -40.18
C ILE A 163 17.88 11.59 -41.39
N TRP A 164 18.50 10.40 -41.35
CA TRP A 164 19.19 9.79 -42.50
C TRP A 164 18.63 8.39 -42.75
N GLN A 165 18.41 8.04 -44.01
CA GLN A 165 17.97 6.70 -44.40
C GLN A 165 18.73 6.21 -45.64
N THR A 166 19.41 5.07 -45.53
CA THR A 166 20.06 4.40 -46.65
C THR A 166 19.17 3.33 -47.24
N TYR A 167 19.39 3.03 -48.52
CA TYR A 167 18.58 2.08 -49.27
C TYR A 167 19.47 1.08 -50.01
N GLN A 168 18.95 -0.13 -50.20
CA GLN A 168 19.52 -1.17 -51.04
C GLN A 168 18.39 -1.81 -51.85
N ASP A 169 18.55 -1.86 -53.18
CA ASP A 169 17.54 -2.37 -54.11
C ASP A 169 16.13 -1.78 -53.88
N ASP A 170 16.10 -0.44 -53.78
CA ASP A 170 14.89 0.39 -53.57
C ASP A 170 14.14 0.10 -52.25
N LYS A 171 14.76 -0.62 -51.32
CA LYS A 171 14.23 -0.90 -49.98
C LYS A 171 15.10 -0.24 -48.91
N PRO A 172 14.51 0.19 -47.77
CA PRO A 172 15.29 0.76 -46.67
C PRO A 172 16.29 -0.28 -46.14
N LEU A 173 17.48 0.18 -45.76
CA LEU A 173 18.53 -0.64 -45.16
C LEU A 173 18.82 -0.21 -43.72
N LEU A 174 19.04 1.10 -43.52
CA LEU A 174 19.34 1.69 -42.22
C LEU A 174 18.69 3.07 -42.13
N ARG A 175 18.04 3.35 -41.01
CA ARG A 175 17.54 4.68 -40.65
C ARG A 175 18.19 5.14 -39.35
N ARG A 176 18.60 6.39 -39.30
CA ARG A 176 19.24 7.08 -38.18
C ARG A 176 18.48 8.37 -37.90
N VAL A 177 18.25 8.67 -36.63
CA VAL A 177 17.47 9.82 -36.17
C VAL A 177 18.22 10.48 -35.02
N ASP A 178 18.37 11.80 -35.11
CA ASP A 178 18.96 12.73 -34.14
C ASP A 178 17.87 13.77 -33.82
N ASP A 179 16.95 13.46 -32.90
CA ASP A 179 15.73 14.24 -32.66
C ASP A 179 16.01 15.60 -31.97
N ASP A 180 17.17 15.79 -31.31
CA ASP A 180 17.53 17.07 -30.66
C ASP A 180 18.75 17.79 -31.25
N GLY A 181 19.35 17.25 -32.31
CA GLY A 181 20.35 17.92 -33.14
C GLY A 181 21.73 18.03 -32.49
N ASP A 182 22.00 17.21 -31.47
CA ASP A 182 23.27 17.22 -30.74
C ASP A 182 24.38 16.41 -31.45
N GLY A 183 24.03 15.69 -32.52
CA GLY A 183 24.91 14.85 -33.33
C GLY A 183 25.00 13.40 -32.86
N ARG A 184 24.31 13.05 -31.77
CA ARG A 184 24.09 11.68 -31.29
C ARG A 184 22.77 11.19 -31.87
N MET A 185 22.52 9.90 -31.71
CA MET A 185 21.42 9.24 -32.41
C MET A 185 20.45 8.71 -31.37
N GLU A 186 19.25 9.27 -31.26
CA GLU A 186 18.25 8.74 -30.34
C GLU A 186 17.65 7.44 -30.88
N LYS A 187 17.73 7.23 -32.21
CA LYS A 187 17.17 6.04 -32.83
C LYS A 187 17.96 5.54 -34.03
N ILE A 188 18.25 4.25 -34.03
CA ILE A 188 18.82 3.54 -35.18
C ILE A 188 17.94 2.33 -35.51
N ILE A 189 17.45 2.24 -36.75
CA ILE A 189 16.61 1.14 -37.22
C ILE A 189 17.29 0.47 -38.42
N SER A 190 17.49 -0.84 -38.36
CA SER A 190 17.90 -1.65 -39.50
C SER A 190 16.72 -2.41 -40.08
N TYR A 191 16.75 -2.63 -41.38
CA TYR A 191 15.68 -3.28 -42.13
C TYR A 191 16.20 -4.55 -42.81
N ASP A 192 15.30 -5.50 -43.06
CA ASP A 192 15.59 -6.73 -43.79
C ASP A 192 15.51 -6.53 -45.32
N MET A 193 15.74 -7.62 -46.08
CA MET A 193 15.68 -7.61 -47.54
C MET A 193 14.27 -7.34 -48.10
N GLU A 194 13.23 -7.41 -47.26
CA GLU A 194 11.86 -7.06 -47.60
C GLU A 194 11.55 -5.59 -47.33
N GLY A 195 12.44 -4.89 -46.60
CA GLY A 195 12.26 -3.51 -46.18
C GLY A 195 11.47 -3.40 -44.87
N LEU A 196 11.29 -4.52 -44.16
CA LEU A 196 10.63 -4.55 -42.86
C LEU A 196 11.67 -4.32 -41.75
N PRO A 197 11.30 -3.69 -40.62
CA PRO A 197 12.21 -3.55 -39.48
C PRO A 197 12.75 -4.92 -39.04
N LYS A 198 14.06 -4.97 -38.78
CA LYS A 198 14.77 -6.14 -38.28
C LYS A 198 15.27 -5.92 -36.85
N GLU A 199 15.92 -4.79 -36.61
CA GLU A 199 16.40 -4.39 -35.28
C GLU A 199 16.26 -2.88 -35.13
N SER A 200 16.00 -2.41 -33.91
CA SER A 200 16.06 -0.98 -33.59
C SER A 200 16.72 -0.74 -32.23
N ARG A 201 17.53 0.31 -32.14
CA ARG A 201 18.20 0.77 -30.93
C ARG A 201 17.69 2.15 -30.56
N HIS A 202 17.49 2.40 -29.27
CA HIS A 202 16.94 3.66 -28.77
C HIS A 202 17.75 4.12 -27.58
N ASP A 203 18.16 5.38 -27.60
CA ASP A 203 18.68 6.12 -26.45
C ASP A 203 17.47 6.72 -25.71
N LEU A 204 17.20 6.24 -24.49
CA LEU A 204 16.03 6.60 -23.71
C LEU A 204 16.30 7.77 -22.78
N ASP A 205 17.54 7.92 -22.28
CA ASP A 205 17.94 8.97 -21.35
C ASP A 205 18.71 10.14 -21.99
N ARG A 206 19.06 10.00 -23.28
CA ARG A 206 19.77 10.96 -24.12
C ARG A 206 21.21 11.21 -23.69
N ASP A 207 21.87 10.20 -23.16
CA ASP A 207 23.30 10.28 -22.80
C ASP A 207 24.25 9.99 -23.98
N GLY A 208 23.70 9.61 -25.14
CA GLY A 208 24.41 9.23 -26.37
C GLY A 208 24.69 7.74 -26.51
N ARG A 209 24.28 6.92 -25.54
CA ARG A 209 24.39 5.46 -25.55
C ARG A 209 23.01 4.85 -25.73
N MET A 210 22.98 3.63 -26.24
CA MET A 210 21.72 2.98 -26.60
C MET A 210 21.26 2.12 -25.44
N ASP A 211 20.21 2.54 -24.76
CA ASP A 211 19.63 1.77 -23.65
C ASP A 211 18.83 0.56 -24.14
N ALA A 212 17.98 0.76 -25.15
CA ALA A 212 16.96 -0.21 -25.54
C ALA A 212 17.18 -0.81 -26.92
N PHE A 213 17.17 -2.14 -26.98
CA PHE A 213 17.42 -2.94 -28.17
C PHE A 213 16.20 -3.79 -28.47
N ARG A 214 15.55 -3.55 -29.62
CA ARG A 214 14.40 -4.32 -30.08
C ARG A 214 14.76 -5.16 -31.28
N SER A 215 14.29 -6.41 -31.33
CA SER A 215 14.34 -7.24 -32.53
C SER A 215 12.94 -7.53 -33.06
N TYR A 216 12.85 -7.68 -34.38
CA TYR A 216 11.61 -7.88 -35.10
C TYR A 216 11.70 -9.14 -35.97
N ARG A 217 10.59 -9.86 -36.09
CA ARG A 217 10.46 -11.03 -36.97
C ARG A 217 9.34 -10.76 -37.98
N SER A 218 9.69 -10.68 -39.25
CA SER A 218 8.76 -10.27 -40.33
C SER A 218 8.08 -8.93 -40.02
N GLY A 219 8.84 -7.97 -39.47
CA GLY A 219 8.34 -6.65 -39.07
C GLY A 219 7.56 -6.57 -37.75
N VAL A 220 7.25 -7.70 -37.11
CA VAL A 220 6.53 -7.76 -35.81
C VAL A 220 7.52 -7.78 -34.65
N LEU A 221 7.27 -7.02 -33.59
CA LEU A 221 8.14 -6.96 -32.42
C LEU A 221 8.24 -8.34 -31.75
N PHE A 222 9.47 -8.84 -31.58
CA PHE A 222 9.72 -10.16 -31.01
C PHE A 222 10.27 -10.07 -29.58
N ASP A 223 11.26 -9.22 -29.34
CA ASP A 223 11.80 -8.94 -28.01
C ASP A 223 12.34 -7.51 -27.90
N GLU A 224 12.35 -7.01 -26.67
CA GLU A 224 13.00 -5.77 -26.23
C GLU A 224 13.94 -6.09 -25.07
N LYS A 225 15.19 -5.63 -25.16
CA LYS A 225 16.20 -5.73 -24.11
C LYS A 225 16.66 -4.34 -23.70
N LYS A 226 16.93 -4.12 -22.41
CA LYS A 226 17.41 -2.84 -21.89
C LYS A 226 18.67 -3.03 -21.07
N ASP A 227 19.69 -2.24 -21.37
CA ASP A 227 20.98 -2.12 -20.69
C ASP A 227 21.08 -0.66 -20.22
N LEU A 228 20.63 -0.39 -19.00
CA LEU A 228 20.40 0.97 -18.45
C LEU A 228 21.63 1.53 -17.71
N ASP A 229 22.61 0.69 -17.38
CA ASP A 229 23.90 1.15 -16.84
C ASP A 229 25.07 0.98 -17.81
N HIS A 230 24.81 0.44 -19.00
CA HIS A 230 25.76 0.32 -20.09
C HIS A 230 26.94 -0.60 -19.76
N ASP A 231 26.71 -1.64 -18.96
CA ASP A 231 27.72 -2.64 -18.61
C ASP A 231 27.76 -3.84 -19.58
N GLY A 232 26.78 -3.91 -20.51
CA GLY A 232 26.63 -4.96 -21.52
C GLY A 232 25.76 -6.15 -21.09
N MET A 233 25.29 -6.16 -19.84
CA MET A 233 24.23 -7.03 -19.35
C MET A 233 22.88 -6.34 -19.56
N TYR A 234 21.79 -7.11 -19.50
CA TYR A 234 20.45 -6.57 -19.73
C TYR A 234 19.62 -6.66 -18.46
N GLU A 235 19.33 -5.53 -17.82
CA GLU A 235 18.48 -5.47 -16.63
C GLU A 235 17.04 -5.86 -16.95
N ILE A 236 16.56 -5.66 -18.17
CA ILE A 236 15.19 -5.99 -18.55
C ILE A 236 15.17 -6.69 -19.91
N ILE A 237 14.53 -7.85 -19.97
CA ILE A 237 14.22 -8.55 -21.22
C ILE A 237 12.71 -8.80 -21.27
N THR A 238 12.04 -8.28 -22.31
CA THR A 238 10.61 -8.49 -22.56
C THR A 238 10.42 -9.21 -23.89
N ARG A 239 9.66 -10.30 -23.91
CA ARG A 239 9.27 -11.05 -25.11
C ARG A 239 7.84 -10.72 -25.50
N PHE A 240 7.60 -10.65 -26.80
CA PHE A 240 6.33 -10.27 -27.40
C PHE A 240 5.79 -11.34 -28.32
N LYS A 241 4.46 -11.41 -28.43
CA LYS A 241 3.73 -12.17 -29.43
C LYS A 241 2.47 -11.38 -29.80
N ASP A 242 2.21 -11.23 -31.10
CA ASP A 242 1.07 -10.47 -31.62
C ASP A 242 1.01 -9.05 -31.02
N ASP A 243 2.18 -8.39 -30.95
CA ASP A 243 2.41 -7.06 -30.35
C ASP A 243 2.03 -6.92 -28.87
N GLN A 244 1.85 -8.03 -28.16
CA GLN A 244 1.59 -8.04 -26.72
C GLN A 244 2.73 -8.72 -25.95
N PRO A 245 3.10 -8.22 -24.77
CA PRO A 245 4.08 -8.90 -23.93
C PRO A 245 3.54 -10.27 -23.53
N ILE A 246 4.42 -11.27 -23.49
CA ILE A 246 4.13 -12.62 -22.99
C ILE A 246 4.99 -12.98 -21.78
N GLU A 247 6.19 -12.42 -21.67
CA GLU A 247 7.13 -12.66 -20.58
C GLU A 247 8.04 -11.44 -20.42
N GLN A 248 8.33 -11.06 -19.17
CA GLN A 248 9.35 -10.09 -18.82
C GLN A 248 10.24 -10.66 -17.73
N GLN A 249 11.54 -10.53 -17.90
CA GLN A 249 12.56 -10.86 -16.92
C GLN A 249 13.24 -9.55 -16.51
N LYS A 250 13.45 -9.35 -15.21
CA LYS A 250 14.09 -8.16 -14.66
C LYS A 250 15.13 -8.50 -13.61
N ASP A 251 16.34 -8.01 -13.80
CA ASP A 251 17.43 -7.97 -12.84
C ASP A 251 17.34 -6.63 -12.11
N ALA A 252 17.01 -6.67 -10.82
CA ALA A 252 16.73 -5.52 -10.00
C ALA A 252 17.93 -5.06 -9.19
N ASN A 253 18.84 -5.98 -8.83
CA ASN A 253 20.06 -5.68 -8.08
C ASN A 253 21.31 -5.48 -8.97
N LYS A 254 21.20 -5.75 -10.28
CA LYS A 254 22.24 -5.59 -11.31
C LYS A 254 23.42 -6.53 -11.10
N ASP A 255 23.15 -7.78 -10.72
CA ASP A 255 24.17 -8.81 -10.53
C ASP A 255 24.32 -9.77 -11.73
N GLY A 256 23.52 -9.57 -12.78
CA GLY A 256 23.48 -10.39 -13.99
C GLY A 256 22.46 -11.54 -13.92
N ARG A 257 21.68 -11.66 -12.84
CA ARG A 257 20.64 -12.67 -12.65
C ARG A 257 19.26 -12.02 -12.55
N PHE A 258 18.26 -12.68 -13.13
CA PHE A 258 16.91 -12.13 -13.13
C PHE A 258 16.18 -12.40 -11.82
N ASP A 259 15.90 -11.33 -11.07
CA ASP A 259 15.17 -11.35 -9.81
C ASP A 259 13.67 -11.53 -10.01
N PHE A 260 13.10 -10.90 -11.03
CA PHE A 260 11.66 -10.94 -11.29
C PHE A 260 11.35 -11.57 -12.63
N ILE A 261 10.37 -12.46 -12.65
CA ILE A 261 9.83 -13.06 -13.87
C ILE A 261 8.33 -12.80 -13.88
N THR A 262 7.82 -12.11 -14.90
CA THR A 262 6.41 -11.78 -15.06
C THR A 262 5.88 -12.40 -16.34
N GLN A 263 4.80 -13.16 -16.25
CA GLN A 263 4.13 -13.76 -17.39
C GLN A 263 2.82 -13.01 -17.67
N PHE A 264 2.56 -12.78 -18.95
CA PHE A 264 1.45 -11.97 -19.43
C PHE A 264 0.48 -12.79 -20.27
N LYS A 265 -0.81 -12.44 -20.17
CA LYS A 265 -1.90 -13.00 -20.97
C LYS A 265 -2.81 -11.86 -21.39
N ASN A 266 -3.05 -11.72 -22.70
CA ASN A 266 -3.82 -10.61 -23.28
C ASN A 266 -3.26 -9.22 -22.87
N GLY A 267 -1.94 -9.08 -22.81
CA GLY A 267 -1.25 -7.84 -22.41
C GLY A 267 -1.29 -7.50 -20.91
N LYS A 268 -1.95 -8.30 -20.07
CA LYS A 268 -2.00 -8.10 -18.62
C LYS A 268 -1.17 -9.17 -17.89
N PRO A 269 -0.54 -8.85 -16.74
CA PRO A 269 0.15 -9.86 -15.95
C PRO A 269 -0.88 -10.89 -15.45
N TYR A 270 -0.56 -12.18 -15.54
CA TYR A 270 -1.36 -13.25 -14.92
C TYR A 270 -0.57 -14.01 -13.84
N TYR A 271 0.76 -13.96 -13.89
CA TYR A 271 1.63 -14.63 -12.93
C TYR A 271 2.97 -13.88 -12.80
N GLN A 272 3.53 -13.84 -11.58
CA GLN A 272 4.82 -13.23 -11.31
C GLN A 272 5.56 -13.96 -10.19
N GLU A 273 6.86 -14.18 -10.39
CA GLU A 273 7.78 -14.71 -9.39
C GLU A 273 8.84 -13.66 -9.06
N LYS A 274 9.26 -13.59 -7.80
CA LYS A 274 10.30 -12.68 -7.35
C LYS A 274 11.28 -13.39 -6.44
N ASP A 275 12.53 -12.97 -6.53
CA ASP A 275 13.58 -13.17 -5.55
C ASP A 275 13.76 -11.83 -4.84
N THR A 276 13.28 -11.72 -3.60
CA THR A 276 13.27 -10.43 -2.87
C THR A 276 14.49 -10.23 -1.97
N ASN A 277 15.23 -11.27 -1.66
CA ASN A 277 16.46 -11.23 -0.86
C ASN A 277 17.74 -11.44 -1.70
N PHE A 278 17.61 -11.68 -3.00
CA PHE A 278 18.68 -11.85 -3.98
C PHE A 278 19.57 -13.08 -3.68
N ASP A 279 18.94 -14.20 -3.31
CA ASP A 279 19.64 -15.46 -3.01
C ASP A 279 19.55 -16.52 -4.12
N GLU A 280 19.07 -16.11 -5.30
CA GLU A 280 18.78 -16.90 -6.50
C GLU A 280 17.55 -17.80 -6.40
N LYS A 281 16.82 -17.80 -5.28
CA LYS A 281 15.58 -18.56 -5.10
C LYS A 281 14.38 -17.62 -5.09
N LYS A 282 13.33 -18.02 -5.82
CA LYS A 282 12.07 -17.28 -5.81
C LYS A 282 11.37 -17.51 -4.46
N ASP A 283 11.05 -16.43 -3.78
CA ASP A 283 10.44 -16.40 -2.45
C ASP A 283 9.06 -15.73 -2.46
N VAL A 284 8.68 -15.07 -3.55
CA VAL A 284 7.34 -14.48 -3.71
C VAL A 284 6.72 -14.89 -5.04
N PHE A 285 5.48 -15.39 -4.99
CA PHE A 285 4.72 -15.86 -6.13
C PHE A 285 3.34 -15.18 -6.14
N ILE A 286 2.97 -14.55 -7.25
CA ILE A 286 1.75 -13.75 -7.38
C ILE A 286 0.93 -14.24 -8.55
N HIS A 287 -0.32 -14.59 -8.31
CA HIS A 287 -1.33 -14.83 -9.33
C HIS A 287 -2.25 -13.61 -9.43
N PHE A 288 -2.54 -13.20 -10.66
CA PHE A 288 -3.38 -12.05 -10.96
C PHE A 288 -4.69 -12.49 -11.61
N ASP A 289 -5.76 -11.73 -11.34
CA ASP A 289 -7.05 -11.89 -12.00
C ASP A 289 -7.04 -11.36 -13.45
N ALA A 290 -8.17 -11.53 -14.15
CA ALA A 290 -8.32 -11.09 -15.54
C ALA A 290 -8.19 -9.56 -15.72
N ASP A 291 -8.34 -8.79 -14.64
CA ASP A 291 -8.18 -7.34 -14.64
C ASP A 291 -6.74 -6.90 -14.38
N GLY A 292 -5.87 -7.82 -13.93
CA GLY A 292 -4.47 -7.59 -13.60
C GLY A 292 -4.25 -7.22 -12.14
N TYR A 293 -5.26 -7.39 -11.27
CA TYR A 293 -5.10 -7.23 -9.82
C TYR A 293 -4.62 -8.55 -9.21
N ALA A 294 -3.82 -8.47 -8.15
CA ALA A 294 -3.45 -9.67 -7.40
C ALA A 294 -4.72 -10.38 -6.90
N GLU A 295 -4.80 -11.70 -7.11
CA GLU A 295 -5.83 -12.60 -6.57
C GLU A 295 -5.26 -13.45 -5.45
N ARG A 296 -4.00 -13.89 -5.59
CA ARG A 296 -3.30 -14.72 -4.62
C ARG A 296 -1.81 -14.39 -4.61
N MET A 297 -1.22 -14.34 -3.43
CA MET A 297 0.21 -14.10 -3.22
C MET A 297 0.73 -15.10 -2.19
N GLU A 298 1.79 -15.81 -2.53
CA GLU A 298 2.47 -16.80 -1.69
C GLU A 298 3.89 -16.29 -1.42
N GLU A 299 4.32 -16.31 -0.16
CA GLU A 299 5.57 -15.72 0.30
C GLU A 299 6.31 -16.66 1.27
N ASP A 300 7.60 -16.85 1.04
CA ASP A 300 8.58 -17.43 1.99
C ASP A 300 9.35 -16.29 2.66
N THR A 301 8.70 -15.65 3.63
CA THR A 301 9.21 -14.47 4.32
C THR A 301 10.42 -14.76 5.21
N ARG A 302 10.68 -16.04 5.51
CA ARG A 302 11.85 -16.49 6.29
C ARG A 302 12.96 -17.07 5.41
N HIS A 303 12.77 -17.12 4.08
CA HIS A 303 13.72 -17.63 3.09
C HIS A 303 14.23 -19.05 3.42
N THR A 304 13.31 -19.92 3.84
CA THR A 304 13.59 -21.31 4.24
C THR A 304 13.41 -22.33 3.11
N GLY A 305 12.92 -21.89 1.96
CA GLY A 305 12.43 -22.72 0.85
C GLY A 305 10.98 -23.20 1.03
N ARG A 306 10.24 -22.68 2.01
CA ARG A 306 8.85 -23.06 2.29
C ARG A 306 7.98 -21.83 2.43
N ILE A 307 6.88 -21.78 1.69
CA ILE A 307 5.88 -20.72 1.81
C ILE A 307 5.33 -20.69 3.24
N ASP A 308 5.54 -19.60 3.96
CA ASP A 308 4.98 -19.35 5.29
C ASP A 308 3.74 -18.46 5.25
N ARG A 309 3.60 -17.59 4.24
CA ARG A 309 2.47 -16.66 4.14
C ARG A 309 1.73 -16.79 2.82
N ILE A 310 0.40 -16.82 2.90
CA ILE A 310 -0.49 -16.82 1.74
C ILE A 310 -1.53 -15.73 1.93
N ARG A 311 -1.55 -14.74 1.03
CA ARG A 311 -2.56 -13.68 0.97
C ARG A 311 -3.52 -13.94 -0.19
N THR A 312 -4.81 -13.82 0.06
CA THR A 312 -5.87 -13.90 -0.95
C THR A 312 -6.57 -12.56 -1.03
N TYR A 313 -6.82 -12.13 -2.25
CA TYR A 313 -7.39 -10.84 -2.60
C TYR A 313 -8.67 -11.01 -3.43
N ARG A 314 -9.49 -9.98 -3.49
CA ARG A 314 -10.65 -9.88 -4.39
C ARG A 314 -10.81 -8.44 -4.84
N GLY A 315 -10.72 -8.19 -6.15
CA GLY A 315 -10.75 -6.83 -6.70
C GLY A 315 -9.66 -5.93 -6.11
N GLY A 316 -8.45 -6.48 -5.92
CA GLY A 316 -7.30 -5.79 -5.34
C GLY A 316 -7.31 -5.58 -3.82
N GLN A 317 -8.38 -5.94 -3.10
CA GLN A 317 -8.44 -5.83 -1.64
C GLN A 317 -8.18 -7.18 -0.95
N PRO A 318 -7.44 -7.23 0.17
CA PRO A 318 -7.22 -8.47 0.90
C PRO A 318 -8.55 -8.97 1.49
N VAL A 319 -8.77 -10.29 1.40
CA VAL A 319 -9.93 -10.97 2.00
C VAL A 319 -9.52 -12.03 3.03
N LYS A 320 -8.33 -12.62 2.87
CA LYS A 320 -7.80 -13.66 3.76
C LYS A 320 -6.28 -13.65 3.74
N VAL A 321 -5.66 -13.82 4.89
CA VAL A 321 -4.23 -14.10 5.06
C VAL A 321 -4.09 -15.34 5.91
N VAL A 322 -3.22 -16.25 5.50
CA VAL A 322 -2.86 -17.46 6.23
C VAL A 322 -1.35 -17.42 6.45
N TYR A 323 -0.90 -17.61 7.67
CA TYR A 323 0.49 -17.39 8.07
C TYR A 323 0.93 -18.45 9.08
N ASP A 324 2.08 -19.05 8.79
CA ASP A 324 2.88 -19.85 9.70
C ASP A 324 3.66 -18.84 10.56
N ALA A 325 3.37 -18.72 11.85
CA ALA A 325 3.99 -17.69 12.69
C ALA A 325 5.25 -18.19 13.41
N ASP A 326 5.29 -19.47 13.77
CA ASP A 326 6.40 -20.07 14.54
C ASP A 326 7.45 -20.81 13.69
N GLY A 327 7.14 -21.12 12.43
CA GLY A 327 8.05 -21.74 11.47
C GLY A 327 8.06 -23.25 11.44
N ASP A 328 7.04 -23.90 12.01
CA ASP A 328 6.96 -25.36 12.01
C ASP A 328 6.40 -25.95 10.69
N GLY A 329 5.89 -25.10 9.79
CA GLY A 329 5.32 -25.47 8.48
C GLY A 329 3.80 -25.59 8.46
N PHE A 330 3.15 -25.57 9.61
CA PHE A 330 1.70 -25.38 9.75
C PHE A 330 1.38 -23.88 9.73
N LYS A 331 0.22 -23.50 9.19
CA LYS A 331 -0.20 -22.09 9.13
C LYS A 331 -1.35 -21.86 10.08
N GLU A 332 -1.00 -21.78 11.35
CA GLU A 332 -1.89 -21.61 12.49
C GLU A 332 -2.65 -20.29 12.45
N VAL A 333 -2.04 -19.22 11.93
CA VAL A 333 -2.67 -17.89 11.93
C VAL A 333 -3.52 -17.67 10.67
N ILE A 334 -4.81 -17.42 10.84
CA ILE A 334 -5.72 -17.03 9.76
C ILE A 334 -6.35 -15.68 10.07
N THR A 335 -6.07 -14.67 9.26
CA THR A 335 -6.71 -13.34 9.34
C THR A 335 -7.72 -13.18 8.21
N LEU A 336 -8.94 -12.77 8.54
CA LEU A 336 -10.01 -12.45 7.61
C LEU A 336 -10.25 -10.95 7.55
N PHE A 337 -10.55 -10.48 6.34
CA PHE A 337 -10.74 -9.07 6.05
C PHE A 337 -12.14 -8.82 5.48
N LYS A 338 -12.73 -7.68 5.82
CA LYS A 338 -13.99 -7.20 5.28
C LYS A 338 -13.82 -5.75 4.82
N ALA A 339 -14.05 -5.49 3.53
CA ALA A 339 -13.79 -4.18 2.90
C ALA A 339 -12.34 -3.69 3.14
N GLY A 340 -11.36 -4.58 2.98
CA GLY A 340 -9.94 -4.30 3.16
C GLY A 340 -9.44 -4.18 4.61
N LYS A 341 -10.34 -4.23 5.61
CA LYS A 341 -9.99 -4.12 7.04
C LYS A 341 -10.06 -5.46 7.75
N ALA A 342 -9.11 -5.75 8.63
CA ALA A 342 -9.13 -6.95 9.46
C ALA A 342 -10.40 -6.98 10.33
N CYS A 343 -11.11 -8.10 10.31
CA CYS A 343 -12.33 -8.28 11.10
C CYS A 343 -12.25 -9.44 12.09
N ARG A 344 -11.49 -10.49 11.75
CA ARG A 344 -11.27 -11.66 12.61
C ARG A 344 -9.90 -12.27 12.36
N GLN A 345 -9.19 -12.67 13.40
CA GLN A 345 -7.98 -13.48 13.32
C GLN A 345 -8.14 -14.72 14.20
N THR A 346 -7.68 -15.87 13.73
CA THR A 346 -7.63 -17.11 14.50
C THR A 346 -6.22 -17.66 14.57
N GLU A 347 -5.91 -18.42 15.61
CA GLU A 347 -4.62 -19.11 15.84
C GLU A 347 -4.92 -20.52 16.38
N ASP A 348 -4.33 -21.55 15.78
CA ASP A 348 -4.46 -22.98 16.14
C ASP A 348 -3.07 -23.53 16.50
N ARG A 349 -2.67 -23.39 17.77
CA ARG A 349 -1.32 -23.69 18.27
C ARG A 349 -1.08 -25.17 18.47
N ASN A 350 -2.13 -25.94 18.78
CA ASN A 350 -2.03 -27.37 19.00
C ASN A 350 -2.22 -28.19 17.70
N GLN A 351 -2.51 -27.52 16.58
CA GLN A 351 -2.72 -28.08 15.25
C GLN A 351 -3.86 -29.10 15.18
N ASP A 352 -4.89 -28.94 16.01
CA ASP A 352 -6.02 -29.87 16.07
C ASP A 352 -7.15 -29.52 15.08
N GLY A 353 -7.00 -28.40 14.34
CA GLY A 353 -7.95 -27.88 13.38
C GLY A 353 -9.02 -26.97 13.99
N LYS A 354 -9.01 -26.75 15.32
CA LYS A 354 -9.84 -25.78 16.02
C LYS A 354 -8.96 -24.63 16.51
N PRO A 355 -9.44 -23.38 16.37
CA PRO A 355 -8.66 -22.25 16.81
C PRO A 355 -8.64 -22.13 18.33
N ASP A 356 -7.46 -22.15 18.93
CA ASP A 356 -7.22 -21.88 20.34
C ASP A 356 -7.45 -20.41 20.68
N ILE A 357 -7.16 -19.50 19.74
CA ILE A 357 -7.39 -18.07 19.93
C ILE A 357 -8.24 -17.53 18.77
N THR A 358 -9.26 -16.75 19.09
CA THR A 358 -10.02 -15.96 18.13
C THR A 358 -10.08 -14.50 18.54
N ILE A 359 -9.49 -13.62 17.73
CA ILE A 359 -9.47 -12.17 17.90
C ILE A 359 -10.52 -11.55 16.98
N PHE A 360 -11.37 -10.67 17.53
CA PHE A 360 -12.35 -9.87 16.81
C PHE A 360 -11.90 -8.41 16.80
N PHE A 361 -11.92 -7.78 15.63
CA PHE A 361 -11.51 -6.39 15.44
C PHE A 361 -12.71 -5.46 15.19
N ASN A 362 -12.61 -4.22 15.66
CA ASN A 362 -13.58 -3.17 15.38
C ASN A 362 -13.33 -2.51 14.00
N ALA A 363 -14.17 -1.56 13.60
CA ALA A 363 -14.05 -0.86 12.31
C ALA A 363 -12.77 0.00 12.13
N LYS A 364 -12.02 0.21 13.21
CA LYS A 364 -10.71 0.88 13.25
C LYS A 364 -9.54 -0.12 13.32
N GLU A 365 -9.82 -1.42 13.18
CA GLU A 365 -8.83 -2.51 13.29
C GLU A 365 -8.20 -2.64 14.67
N GLU A 366 -8.85 -2.11 15.71
CA GLU A 366 -8.44 -2.32 17.10
C GLU A 366 -9.13 -3.59 17.64
N LYS A 367 -8.45 -4.32 18.54
CA LYS A 367 -9.06 -5.47 19.24
C LYS A 367 -10.34 -5.01 19.93
N GLN A 368 -11.43 -5.75 19.71
CA GLN A 368 -12.70 -5.59 20.40
C GLN A 368 -12.91 -6.71 21.42
N ARG A 369 -12.58 -7.94 21.02
CA ARG A 369 -12.77 -9.15 21.83
C ARG A 369 -11.72 -10.19 21.47
N VAL A 370 -11.21 -10.91 22.47
CA VAL A 370 -10.37 -12.09 22.28
C VAL A 370 -11.03 -13.25 23.00
N GLU A 371 -11.15 -14.38 22.32
CA GLU A 371 -11.61 -15.65 22.87
C GLU A 371 -10.41 -16.60 22.89
N SER A 372 -10.17 -17.27 24.01
CA SER A 372 -9.04 -18.18 24.18
C SER A 372 -9.45 -19.49 24.86
N ASP A 373 -9.02 -20.60 24.29
CA ASP A 373 -8.92 -21.91 24.93
C ASP A 373 -7.51 -22.02 25.52
N THR A 374 -7.40 -21.76 26.83
CA THR A 374 -6.10 -21.67 27.50
C THR A 374 -5.55 -23.03 27.92
N ASN A 375 -6.41 -24.05 27.99
CA ASN A 375 -6.04 -25.43 28.35
C ASN A 375 -6.04 -26.41 27.17
N LEU A 376 -6.38 -25.93 25.96
CA LEU A 376 -6.33 -26.65 24.68
C LEU A 376 -7.26 -27.87 24.64
N ASN A 377 -8.44 -27.77 25.26
CA ASN A 377 -9.43 -28.86 25.31
C ASN A 377 -10.50 -28.79 24.20
N GLY A 378 -10.42 -27.79 23.33
CA GLY A 378 -11.35 -27.48 22.24
C GLY A 378 -12.55 -26.63 22.64
N LYS A 379 -12.56 -26.04 23.84
CA LYS A 379 -13.60 -25.12 24.34
C LYS A 379 -12.96 -23.84 24.84
N ILE A 380 -13.52 -22.71 24.43
CA ILE A 380 -13.10 -21.40 24.94
C ILE A 380 -13.40 -21.32 26.44
N ASP A 381 -12.39 -20.94 27.23
CA ASP A 381 -12.49 -20.74 28.68
C ASP A 381 -12.19 -19.30 29.11
N THR A 382 -11.64 -18.47 28.23
CA THR A 382 -11.26 -17.08 28.54
C THR A 382 -11.78 -16.13 27.48
N TRP A 383 -12.43 -15.03 27.91
CA TRP A 383 -12.91 -13.96 27.04
C TRP A 383 -12.38 -12.60 27.52
N GLU A 384 -11.65 -11.91 26.65
CA GLU A 384 -11.16 -10.56 26.91
C GLU A 384 -11.94 -9.55 26.08
N TYR A 385 -12.28 -8.40 26.68
CA TYR A 385 -13.05 -7.33 26.05
C TYR A 385 -12.27 -6.02 26.12
N TYR A 386 -12.19 -5.36 24.98
CA TYR A 386 -11.40 -4.16 24.79
C TYR A 386 -12.30 -2.97 24.46
N LYS A 387 -11.98 -1.80 25.02
CA LYS A 387 -12.67 -0.53 24.74
C LYS A 387 -11.63 0.55 24.47
N ASN A 388 -11.72 1.19 23.30
CA ASN A 388 -10.75 2.18 22.83
C ASN A 388 -9.29 1.67 22.91
N GLY A 389 -9.06 0.44 22.42
CA GLY A 389 -7.75 -0.22 22.43
C GLY A 389 -7.23 -0.72 23.78
N ARG A 390 -7.95 -0.49 24.89
CA ARG A 390 -7.54 -0.91 26.24
C ARG A 390 -8.39 -2.06 26.78
N LEU A 391 -7.78 -2.99 27.50
CA LEU A 391 -8.48 -4.07 28.19
C LEU A 391 -9.47 -3.46 29.20
N ALA A 392 -10.74 -3.80 29.06
CA ALA A 392 -11.82 -3.31 29.92
C ALA A 392 -12.36 -4.41 30.83
N ARG A 393 -12.38 -5.65 30.36
CA ARG A 393 -12.92 -6.79 31.10
C ARG A 393 -12.31 -8.11 30.65
N VAL A 394 -12.11 -9.03 31.58
CA VAL A 394 -11.78 -10.44 31.32
C VAL A 394 -12.85 -11.30 31.99
N GLU A 395 -13.33 -12.32 31.30
CA GLU A 395 -14.21 -13.36 31.83
C GLU A 395 -13.50 -14.70 31.71
N LYS A 396 -13.65 -15.57 32.72
CA LYS A 396 -13.10 -16.93 32.70
C LYS A 396 -14.11 -17.96 33.18
N ASP A 397 -14.06 -19.13 32.56
CA ASP A 397 -14.65 -20.39 33.03
C ASP A 397 -13.51 -21.24 33.61
N GLU A 398 -13.20 -21.02 34.90
CA GLU A 398 -12.08 -21.71 35.56
C GLU A 398 -12.35 -23.21 35.76
N GLU A 399 -13.61 -23.66 35.63
CA GLU A 399 -14.02 -25.05 35.86
C GLU A 399 -14.25 -25.84 34.57
N GLY A 400 -14.35 -25.17 33.42
CA GLY A 400 -14.62 -25.79 32.11
C GLY A 400 -16.05 -26.30 31.94
N ASN A 401 -17.00 -25.78 32.73
CA ASN A 401 -18.39 -26.24 32.77
C ASN A 401 -19.31 -25.49 31.78
N GLY A 402 -18.77 -24.48 31.07
CA GLY A 402 -19.46 -23.62 30.12
C GLY A 402 -20.10 -22.37 30.74
N LYS A 403 -19.96 -22.15 32.04
CA LYS A 403 -20.41 -20.95 32.76
C LYS A 403 -19.21 -20.11 33.18
N ILE A 404 -19.38 -18.79 33.15
CA ILE A 404 -18.33 -17.86 33.58
C ILE A 404 -18.28 -17.84 35.11
N SER A 405 -17.20 -18.35 35.70
CA SER A 405 -16.98 -18.33 37.14
C SER A 405 -16.26 -17.07 37.63
N LEU A 406 -15.58 -16.34 36.74
CA LEU A 406 -14.78 -15.17 37.12
C LEU A 406 -14.94 -14.01 36.14
N LYS A 407 -15.16 -12.79 36.65
CA LYS A 407 -15.11 -11.56 35.86
C LYS A 407 -14.18 -10.53 36.51
N ILE A 408 -13.24 -10.00 35.73
CA ILE A 408 -12.25 -9.02 36.15
C ILE A 408 -12.47 -7.74 35.34
N PHE A 409 -12.54 -6.59 36.02
CA PHE A 409 -12.79 -5.29 35.40
C PHE A 409 -11.60 -4.36 35.56
N TYR A 410 -11.32 -3.63 34.49
CA TYR A 410 -10.17 -2.74 34.36
C TYR A 410 -10.60 -1.31 34.11
N LYS A 411 -9.90 -0.36 34.72
CA LYS A 411 -10.04 1.08 34.52
C LYS A 411 -8.66 1.70 34.55
N ASN A 412 -8.31 2.47 33.52
CA ASN A 412 -6.96 3.02 33.33
C ASN A 412 -5.86 1.93 33.45
N GLU A 413 -6.10 0.78 32.79
CA GLU A 413 -5.16 -0.37 32.73
C GLU A 413 -4.88 -1.06 34.08
N LYS A 414 -5.57 -0.63 35.14
CA LYS A 414 -5.50 -1.26 36.47
C LYS A 414 -6.80 -2.01 36.75
N LYS A 415 -6.68 -3.19 37.34
CA LYS A 415 -7.81 -3.92 37.93
C LYS A 415 -8.42 -3.05 39.01
N TYR A 416 -9.73 -2.80 38.95
CA TYR A 416 -10.45 -2.06 39.99
C TYR A 416 -11.54 -2.90 40.66
N ARG A 417 -12.07 -3.91 39.96
CA ARG A 417 -13.09 -4.81 40.48
C ARG A 417 -12.91 -6.23 39.95
N LEU A 418 -13.20 -7.23 40.77
CA LEU A 418 -13.33 -8.64 40.39
C LEU A 418 -14.59 -9.19 41.05
N ILE A 419 -15.31 -10.06 40.35
CA ILE A 419 -16.40 -10.85 40.93
C ILE A 419 -16.19 -12.33 40.60
N ARG A 420 -16.46 -13.21 41.55
CA ARG A 420 -16.31 -14.66 41.42
C ARG A 420 -17.57 -15.38 41.89
N ASP A 421 -18.03 -16.31 41.08
CA ASP A 421 -19.00 -17.36 41.39
C ASP A 421 -18.23 -18.51 42.06
N LYS A 422 -18.53 -18.77 43.32
CA LYS A 422 -17.78 -19.73 44.16
C LYS A 422 -18.37 -21.13 44.09
N ASP A 423 -19.66 -21.26 43.84
CA ASP A 423 -20.38 -22.53 43.87
C ASP A 423 -20.95 -22.96 42.51
N SER A 424 -20.68 -22.18 41.46
CA SER A 424 -21.06 -22.42 40.06
C SER A 424 -22.57 -22.43 39.81
N ASP A 425 -23.33 -21.77 40.69
CA ASP A 425 -24.78 -21.61 40.54
C ASP A 425 -25.14 -20.52 39.50
N GLY A 426 -24.21 -19.62 39.17
CA GLY A 426 -24.35 -18.50 38.23
C GLY A 426 -24.50 -17.13 38.90
N ARG A 427 -24.59 -17.07 40.23
CA ARG A 427 -24.45 -15.87 41.05
C ARG A 427 -22.97 -15.64 41.36
N PHE A 428 -22.65 -14.46 41.87
CA PHE A 428 -21.26 -14.06 42.09
C PHE A 428 -21.13 -13.58 43.53
N GLU A 429 -20.89 -14.52 44.44
CA GLU A 429 -20.93 -14.29 45.88
C GLU A 429 -19.75 -13.44 46.34
N VAL A 430 -18.61 -13.54 45.66
CA VAL A 430 -17.40 -12.82 46.05
C VAL A 430 -17.20 -11.61 45.15
N THR A 431 -17.16 -10.42 45.73
CA THR A 431 -16.74 -9.18 45.07
C THR A 431 -15.44 -8.66 45.69
N GLN A 432 -14.43 -8.37 44.89
CA GLN A 432 -13.20 -7.71 45.32
C GLN A 432 -13.06 -6.34 44.64
N TRP A 433 -12.86 -5.30 45.42
CA TRP A 433 -12.58 -3.94 44.99
C TRP A 433 -11.11 -3.58 45.23
N PHE A 434 -10.50 -2.85 44.30
CA PHE A 434 -9.08 -2.44 44.34
C PHE A 434 -8.89 -0.92 44.23
N ASP A 435 -9.99 -0.16 44.20
CA ASP A 435 -10.01 1.30 44.04
C ASP A 435 -10.73 2.02 45.18
N ARG A 436 -10.96 1.34 46.32
CA ARG A 436 -11.58 1.95 47.50
C ARG A 436 -10.58 2.88 48.20
N PRO A 437 -11.00 4.08 48.62
CA PRO A 437 -10.18 4.94 49.48
C PRO A 437 -9.76 4.18 50.74
N GLU A 438 -8.56 4.47 51.25
CA GLU A 438 -7.95 3.90 52.48
C GLU A 438 -7.49 2.44 52.42
N TRP A 439 -8.09 1.62 51.55
CA TRP A 439 -7.84 0.19 51.45
C TRP A 439 -7.12 -0.17 50.14
N SER A 440 -6.13 -1.06 50.21
CA SER A 440 -5.52 -1.66 49.01
C SER A 440 -6.42 -2.70 48.35
N MET A 441 -7.31 -3.32 49.13
CA MET A 441 -8.34 -4.23 48.63
C MET A 441 -9.50 -4.31 49.64
N VAL A 442 -10.73 -4.35 49.16
CA VAL A 442 -11.91 -4.70 49.96
C VAL A 442 -12.55 -5.93 49.32
N MET A 443 -12.71 -7.00 50.08
CA MET A 443 -13.46 -8.19 49.67
C MET A 443 -14.82 -8.18 50.37
N GLU A 444 -15.87 -8.42 49.60
CA GLU A 444 -17.25 -8.57 50.04
C GLU A 444 -17.72 -9.98 49.68
N LEU A 445 -18.40 -10.65 50.60
CA LEU A 445 -19.03 -11.96 50.45
C LEU A 445 -20.53 -11.79 50.65
N ASP A 446 -21.31 -12.08 49.62
CA ASP A 446 -22.78 -11.98 49.53
C ASP A 446 -23.30 -13.36 49.08
N SER A 447 -23.54 -14.23 50.04
CA SER A 447 -23.84 -15.65 49.85
C SER A 447 -25.30 -15.87 49.46
N ASP A 448 -26.20 -15.00 49.87
CA ASP A 448 -27.64 -15.11 49.57
C ASP A 448 -28.05 -14.37 48.27
N GLY A 449 -27.22 -13.43 47.81
CA GLY A 449 -27.37 -12.66 46.58
C GLY A 449 -28.28 -11.43 46.71
N ASP A 450 -28.53 -10.93 47.92
CA ASP A 450 -29.41 -9.79 48.16
C ASP A 450 -28.72 -8.41 47.91
N LYS A 451 -27.41 -8.41 47.63
CA LYS A 451 -26.51 -7.25 47.44
C LYS A 451 -26.08 -6.54 48.72
N LYS A 452 -26.34 -7.12 49.88
CA LYS A 452 -25.74 -6.77 51.16
C LYS A 452 -24.78 -7.91 51.50
N PRO A 453 -23.49 -7.63 51.72
CA PRO A 453 -22.56 -8.70 52.00
C PRO A 453 -22.58 -9.11 53.48
N GLU A 454 -22.83 -10.40 53.75
CA GLU A 454 -22.62 -11.03 55.07
C GLU A 454 -21.17 -10.96 55.55
N GLY A 455 -20.20 -10.73 54.67
CA GLY A 455 -18.79 -10.60 55.05
C GLY A 455 -18.08 -9.47 54.32
N ARG A 456 -17.41 -8.58 55.06
CA ARG A 456 -16.51 -7.56 54.49
C ARG A 456 -15.11 -7.64 55.11
N TYR A 457 -14.11 -7.74 54.25
CA TYR A 457 -12.70 -7.86 54.65
C TYR A 457 -11.88 -6.77 53.96
N CYS A 458 -11.32 -5.86 54.75
CA CYS A 458 -10.57 -4.72 54.25
C CYS A 458 -9.08 -4.86 54.53
N TYR A 459 -8.28 -4.70 53.47
CA TYR A 459 -6.84 -4.91 53.47
C TYR A 459 -6.12 -3.60 53.19
N LYS A 460 -4.97 -3.39 53.85
CA LYS A 460 -4.04 -2.30 53.56
C LYS A 460 -2.63 -2.86 53.43
N GLU A 461 -2.00 -2.63 52.28
CA GLU A 461 -0.67 -3.18 51.94
C GLU A 461 -0.67 -4.72 52.05
N SER A 462 -1.74 -5.35 51.56
CA SER A 462 -1.97 -6.81 51.60
C SER A 462 -2.15 -7.43 52.99
N VAL A 463 -2.23 -6.63 54.04
CA VAL A 463 -2.52 -7.10 55.40
C VAL A 463 -3.96 -6.78 55.77
N LEU A 464 -4.70 -7.75 56.33
CA LEU A 464 -6.06 -7.54 56.85
C LEU A 464 -6.02 -6.49 57.97
N ARG A 465 -6.97 -5.57 57.97
CA ARG A 465 -7.08 -4.47 58.94
C ARG A 465 -8.45 -4.41 59.61
N LEU A 466 -9.47 -4.80 58.89
CA LEU A 466 -10.86 -4.80 59.34
C LEU A 466 -11.57 -6.01 58.74
N LYS A 467 -12.31 -6.73 59.57
CA LYS A 467 -13.23 -7.80 59.18
C LYS A 467 -14.57 -7.51 59.83
N GLU A 468 -15.63 -7.48 59.03
CA GLU A 468 -17.03 -7.33 59.44
C GLU A 468 -17.77 -8.60 59.01
N ILE A 469 -18.56 -9.21 59.89
CA ILE A 469 -19.39 -10.37 59.60
C ILE A 469 -20.81 -10.07 60.10
N ASP A 470 -21.80 -10.35 59.26
CA ASP A 470 -23.24 -10.31 59.50
C ASP A 470 -23.74 -11.75 59.34
N GLU A 471 -23.79 -12.46 60.47
CA GLU A 471 -24.16 -13.86 60.61
C GLU A 471 -25.67 -14.09 60.46
N ASP A 472 -26.50 -13.13 60.84
CA ASP A 472 -27.97 -13.22 60.75
C ASP A 472 -28.57 -12.61 59.46
N SER A 473 -27.73 -12.00 58.63
CA SER A 473 -28.06 -11.38 57.34
C SER A 473 -29.07 -10.23 57.47
N ASP A 474 -29.06 -9.49 58.58
CA ASP A 474 -29.93 -8.34 58.80
C ASP A 474 -29.42 -7.05 58.10
N GLY A 475 -28.16 -7.05 57.65
CA GLY A 475 -27.45 -5.94 57.01
C GLY A 475 -26.52 -5.16 57.94
N ASN A 476 -26.46 -5.51 59.23
CA ASN A 476 -25.56 -4.96 60.23
C ASN A 476 -24.58 -6.05 60.68
N PRO A 477 -23.31 -5.70 60.94
CA PRO A 477 -22.35 -6.69 61.39
C PRO A 477 -22.61 -7.11 62.84
N ASP A 478 -22.70 -8.42 63.06
CA ASP A 478 -22.68 -9.07 64.38
C ASP A 478 -21.26 -9.15 64.96
N LEU A 479 -20.23 -9.09 64.09
CA LEU A 479 -18.82 -9.14 64.47
C LEU A 479 -18.00 -8.11 63.70
N ILE A 480 -17.21 -7.31 64.42
CA ILE A 480 -16.21 -6.40 63.84
C ILE A 480 -14.85 -6.63 64.52
N GLU A 481 -13.87 -7.08 63.74
CA GLU A 481 -12.50 -7.30 64.20
C GLU A 481 -11.54 -6.30 63.56
N HIS A 482 -10.67 -5.72 64.39
CA HIS A 482 -9.61 -4.81 63.97
C HIS A 482 -8.22 -5.42 64.17
N TYR A 483 -7.40 -5.28 63.13
CA TYR A 483 -6.07 -5.85 63.05
C TYR A 483 -5.01 -4.76 62.92
N ASN A 484 -3.92 -4.91 63.67
CA ASN A 484 -2.82 -3.95 63.68
C ASN A 484 -1.97 -4.05 62.41
N ALA A 485 -0.93 -3.21 62.29
CA ALA A 485 -0.05 -3.15 61.12
C ALA A 485 0.56 -4.50 60.69
N GLN A 486 0.80 -5.40 61.66
CA GLN A 486 1.36 -6.73 61.46
C GLN A 486 0.30 -7.81 61.17
N GLY A 487 -0.99 -7.44 61.14
CA GLY A 487 -2.10 -8.36 60.89
C GLY A 487 -2.54 -9.15 62.13
N LYS A 488 -2.18 -8.68 63.33
CA LYS A 488 -2.63 -9.30 64.59
C LYS A 488 -3.89 -8.63 65.12
N LEU A 489 -4.81 -9.42 65.62
CA LEU A 489 -6.04 -8.96 66.26
C LEU A 489 -5.69 -8.13 67.50
N PHE A 490 -6.29 -6.94 67.62
CA PHE A 490 -6.13 -6.09 68.83
C PHE A 490 -7.46 -5.63 69.42
N LYS A 491 -8.56 -5.69 68.65
CA LYS A 491 -9.90 -5.35 69.09
C LYS A 491 -10.93 -6.22 68.35
N SER A 492 -11.88 -6.82 69.07
CA SER A 492 -13.07 -7.49 68.51
C SER A 492 -14.31 -6.83 69.11
N GLN A 493 -15.37 -6.68 68.33
CA GLN A 493 -16.68 -6.20 68.79
C GLN A 493 -17.71 -7.21 68.34
N GLU A 494 -18.55 -7.67 69.25
CA GLU A 494 -19.47 -8.80 69.05
C GLU A 494 -20.88 -8.43 69.53
N LYS A 495 -21.90 -8.90 68.81
CA LYS A 495 -23.32 -8.87 69.18
C LYS A 495 -23.66 -10.16 69.91
N HIS A 496 -24.16 -10.06 71.13
CA HIS A 496 -24.72 -11.20 71.84
C HIS A 496 -26.19 -11.45 71.43
N GLU A 497 -26.63 -12.71 71.36
CA GLU A 497 -27.97 -13.15 70.88
C GLU A 497 -29.18 -12.43 71.54
N ALA A 498 -28.98 -11.77 72.66
CA ALA A 498 -30.05 -11.11 73.42
C ALA A 498 -30.32 -9.66 72.97
N VAL A 499 -29.46 -9.07 72.13
CA VAL A 499 -29.49 -7.65 71.78
C VAL A 499 -29.17 -7.42 70.31
N ASP A 500 -29.87 -6.46 69.69
CA ASP A 500 -29.72 -6.12 68.27
C ASP A 500 -28.66 -5.01 68.05
N ARG A 501 -27.47 -5.20 68.63
CA ARG A 501 -26.31 -4.30 68.53
C ARG A 501 -25.05 -4.98 69.06
N LEU A 502 -23.88 -4.49 68.64
CA LEU A 502 -22.60 -4.83 69.26
C LEU A 502 -22.58 -4.35 70.72
N ASP A 503 -22.67 -5.28 71.67
CA ASP A 503 -22.71 -4.99 73.10
C ASP A 503 -21.41 -5.35 73.81
N THR A 504 -20.57 -6.21 73.21
CA THR A 504 -19.30 -6.65 73.81
C THR A 504 -18.11 -6.22 72.96
N THR A 505 -17.08 -5.65 73.59
CA THR A 505 -15.81 -5.26 72.95
C THR A 505 -14.62 -5.91 73.66
N TRP A 506 -13.91 -6.78 72.97
CA TRP A 506 -12.68 -7.42 73.43
C TRP A 506 -11.44 -6.64 72.98
N PHE A 507 -10.41 -6.63 73.82
CA PHE A 507 -9.10 -6.06 73.56
C PHE A 507 -8.02 -7.12 73.77
N TYR A 508 -7.06 -7.16 72.84
CA TYR A 508 -6.01 -8.18 72.80
C TYR A 508 -4.62 -7.56 72.88
N ASN A 509 -3.68 -8.29 73.48
CA ASN A 509 -2.28 -7.89 73.52
C ASN A 509 -1.53 -8.26 72.23
N LYS A 510 -0.21 -7.99 72.18
CA LYS A 510 0.64 -8.30 71.00
C LYS A 510 0.80 -9.82 70.73
N ALA A 511 0.46 -10.66 71.69
CA ALA A 511 0.43 -12.12 71.56
C ALA A 511 -0.98 -12.64 71.20
N GLU A 512 -1.94 -11.75 70.91
CA GLU A 512 -3.35 -12.06 70.61
C GLU A 512 -4.10 -12.73 71.76
N GLU A 513 -3.60 -12.55 72.99
CA GLU A 513 -4.29 -12.97 74.20
C GLU A 513 -5.27 -11.86 74.63
N ALA A 514 -6.51 -12.22 74.95
CA ALA A 514 -7.49 -11.29 75.50
C ALA A 514 -6.94 -10.72 76.82
N ILE A 515 -6.97 -9.41 76.96
CA ILE A 515 -6.57 -8.69 78.18
C ILE A 515 -7.72 -7.94 78.84
N ARG A 516 -8.76 -7.63 78.05
CA ARG A 516 -9.93 -6.91 78.54
C ARG A 516 -11.14 -7.18 77.66
N ALA A 517 -12.32 -7.34 78.26
CA ALA A 517 -13.61 -7.24 77.58
C ALA A 517 -14.45 -6.14 78.23
N GLU A 518 -15.23 -5.42 77.44
CA GLU A 518 -16.12 -4.36 77.87
C GLU A 518 -17.53 -4.69 77.37
N LYS A 519 -18.54 -4.67 78.25
CA LYS A 519 -19.93 -5.01 77.92
C LYS A 519 -20.88 -3.85 78.23
N ASP A 520 -21.74 -3.50 77.27
CA ASP A 520 -22.81 -2.49 77.34
C ASP A 520 -24.18 -3.18 77.18
N TYR A 521 -24.67 -3.76 78.28
CA TYR A 521 -25.95 -4.46 78.28
C TYR A 521 -27.14 -3.49 78.26
N THR A 522 -26.96 -2.25 78.73
CA THR A 522 -28.03 -1.23 78.78
C THR A 522 -28.27 -0.58 77.41
N GLY A 523 -27.22 -0.37 76.63
CA GLY A 523 -27.25 0.17 75.28
C GLY A 523 -27.17 1.66 75.17
N ASP A 524 -26.69 2.32 76.23
CA ASP A 524 -26.55 3.76 76.26
C ASP A 524 -25.20 4.23 75.66
N GLY A 525 -24.35 3.28 75.24
CA GLY A 525 -23.02 3.52 74.69
C GLY A 525 -21.92 3.66 75.76
N ARG A 526 -22.24 3.39 77.03
CA ARG A 526 -21.30 3.32 78.14
C ARG A 526 -21.08 1.86 78.52
N VAL A 527 -19.91 1.58 79.04
CA VAL A 527 -19.59 0.21 79.46
C VAL A 527 -20.21 0.00 80.84
N ASP A 528 -21.01 -1.04 80.97
CA ASP A 528 -21.61 -1.45 82.23
C ASP A 528 -20.74 -2.49 82.96
N THR A 529 -19.97 -3.31 82.22
CA THR A 529 -19.11 -4.34 82.82
C THR A 529 -17.78 -4.46 82.10
N TRP A 530 -16.69 -4.44 82.86
CA TRP A 530 -15.33 -4.70 82.40
C TRP A 530 -14.84 -6.04 82.94
N TYR A 531 -14.31 -6.88 82.06
CA TYR A 531 -13.60 -8.10 82.41
C TYR A 531 -12.12 -7.90 82.10
N TYR A 532 -11.23 -8.24 83.02
CA TYR A 532 -9.78 -8.17 82.87
C TYR A 532 -9.18 -9.56 82.92
N TYR A 533 -8.24 -9.83 82.02
CA TYR A 533 -7.65 -11.14 81.84
C TYR A 533 -6.12 -11.09 81.92
N HIS A 534 -5.52 -12.14 82.47
CA HIS A 534 -4.08 -12.35 82.44
C HIS A 534 -3.76 -13.78 82.03
N LYS A 535 -3.04 -13.95 80.91
CA LYS A 535 -2.68 -15.26 80.32
C LYS A 535 -3.89 -16.19 80.10
N GLY A 536 -5.04 -15.61 79.75
CA GLY A 536 -6.28 -16.35 79.48
C GLY A 536 -7.20 -16.56 80.69
N ASN A 537 -6.74 -16.30 81.92
CA ASN A 537 -7.57 -16.43 83.11
C ASN A 537 -8.23 -15.10 83.47
N LEU A 538 -9.50 -15.13 83.86
CA LEU A 538 -10.20 -13.96 84.40
C LEU A 538 -9.54 -13.53 85.73
N THR A 539 -9.07 -12.28 85.83
CA THR A 539 -8.44 -11.75 87.06
C THR A 539 -9.33 -10.76 87.78
N THR A 540 -10.10 -9.96 87.04
CA THR A 540 -10.94 -8.92 87.63
C THR A 540 -12.20 -8.69 86.81
N VAL A 541 -13.34 -8.57 87.49
CA VAL A 541 -14.58 -8.03 86.92
C VAL A 541 -14.84 -6.70 87.60
N ALA A 542 -15.17 -5.67 86.84
CA ALA A 542 -15.66 -4.40 87.34
C ALA A 542 -17.05 -4.16 86.74
N GLU A 543 -18.01 -3.73 87.53
CA GLU A 543 -19.41 -3.54 87.12
C GLU A 543 -19.89 -2.17 87.60
N ASP A 544 -20.59 -1.45 86.73
CA ASP A 544 -21.33 -0.24 86.99
C ASP A 544 -22.80 -0.64 87.23
N THR A 545 -23.21 -0.71 88.50
CA THR A 545 -24.56 -1.15 88.85
C THR A 545 -25.58 -0.02 88.84
N ASN A 546 -25.13 1.24 88.80
CA ASN A 546 -25.99 2.43 88.81
C ASN A 546 -26.12 3.14 87.45
N VAL A 547 -25.38 2.69 86.44
CA VAL A 547 -25.37 3.16 85.04
C VAL A 547 -24.89 4.63 84.93
N ASP A 548 -23.89 5.02 85.72
CA ASP A 548 -23.30 6.37 85.67
C ASP A 548 -22.07 6.49 84.75
N GLY A 549 -21.60 5.36 84.21
CA GLY A 549 -20.44 5.20 83.35
C GLY A 549 -19.14 4.87 84.10
N LYS A 550 -19.20 4.57 85.40
CA LYS A 550 -18.05 4.20 86.21
C LYS A 550 -18.35 2.94 87.03
N PRO A 551 -17.39 2.02 87.17
CA PRO A 551 -17.60 0.84 87.99
C PRO A 551 -17.78 1.22 89.47
N ASP A 552 -18.73 0.57 90.13
CA ASP A 552 -19.02 0.67 91.56
C ASP A 552 -18.98 -0.70 92.28
N MET A 553 -18.80 -1.79 91.52
CA MET A 553 -18.56 -3.13 92.05
C MET A 553 -17.33 -3.75 91.37
N TRP A 554 -16.47 -4.42 92.14
CA TRP A 554 -15.30 -5.13 91.64
C TRP A 554 -15.19 -6.51 92.25
N GLU A 555 -14.77 -7.49 91.45
CA GLU A 555 -14.48 -8.85 91.89
C GLU A 555 -13.10 -9.25 91.39
N GLU A 556 -12.24 -9.76 92.26
CA GLU A 556 -10.94 -10.31 91.92
C GLU A 556 -10.96 -11.83 92.06
N TYR A 557 -10.24 -12.49 91.16
CA TYR A 557 -10.26 -13.94 90.97
C TYR A 557 -8.83 -14.51 91.06
N ASP A 558 -8.68 -15.73 91.58
CA ASP A 558 -7.40 -16.45 91.57
C ASP A 558 -7.13 -17.20 90.25
N GLU A 559 -6.01 -17.92 90.18
CA GLU A 559 -5.63 -18.69 88.99
C GLU A 559 -6.60 -19.83 88.64
N SER A 560 -7.51 -20.21 89.56
CA SER A 560 -8.56 -21.19 89.34
C SER A 560 -9.93 -20.57 89.01
N GLU A 561 -9.96 -19.25 88.80
CA GLU A 561 -11.17 -18.44 88.59
C GLU A 561 -12.16 -18.52 89.77
N ALA A 562 -11.64 -18.76 90.98
CA ALA A 562 -12.41 -18.60 92.21
C ALA A 562 -12.32 -17.15 92.69
N ILE A 563 -13.46 -16.57 93.08
CA ILE A 563 -13.50 -15.22 93.66
C ILE A 563 -12.67 -15.20 94.94
N VAL A 564 -11.68 -14.30 95.00
CA VAL A 564 -10.83 -14.07 96.19
C VAL A 564 -11.18 -12.77 96.91
N LYS A 565 -11.72 -11.79 96.19
CA LYS A 565 -12.10 -10.50 96.77
C LYS A 565 -13.30 -9.92 96.02
N ARG A 566 -14.25 -9.33 96.74
CA ARG A 566 -15.33 -8.52 96.17
C ARG A 566 -15.34 -7.17 96.87
N SER A 567 -15.34 -6.08 96.12
CA SER A 567 -15.37 -4.71 96.62
C SER A 567 -16.59 -3.97 96.07
N LYS A 568 -17.26 -3.14 96.87
CA LYS A 568 -18.42 -2.33 96.43
C LYS A 568 -18.31 -0.91 96.96
N ASP A 569 -18.58 0.07 96.11
CA ASP A 569 -18.79 1.47 96.42
C ASP A 569 -20.31 1.71 96.53
N LEU A 570 -20.79 1.98 97.75
CA LEU A 570 -22.23 2.15 98.01
C LEU A 570 -22.66 3.61 97.90
N ASN A 571 -21.70 4.53 97.95
CA ASN A 571 -21.93 5.97 97.93
C ASN A 571 -21.60 6.61 96.57
N PHE A 572 -20.99 5.83 95.66
CA PHE A 572 -20.63 6.18 94.28
C PHE A 572 -19.63 7.34 94.16
N ASP A 573 -18.68 7.44 95.10
CA ASP A 573 -17.60 8.44 95.07
C ASP A 573 -16.35 7.98 94.28
N GLY A 574 -16.36 6.74 93.79
CA GLY A 574 -15.29 6.09 93.04
C GLY A 574 -14.30 5.31 93.93
N LYS A 575 -14.63 5.09 95.21
CA LYS A 575 -13.82 4.29 96.15
C LYS A 575 -14.68 3.22 96.83
N PRO A 576 -14.19 1.98 96.98
CA PRO A 576 -14.95 0.95 97.69
C PRO A 576 -15.21 1.31 99.16
N ASP A 577 -16.47 1.20 99.57
CA ASP A 577 -16.92 1.29 100.97
C ASP A 577 -16.90 -0.07 101.68
N LEU A 578 -17.08 -1.16 100.91
CA LEU A 578 -17.18 -2.54 101.39
C LEU A 578 -16.17 -3.42 100.66
N GLU A 579 -15.41 -4.23 101.39
CA GLU A 579 -14.54 -5.27 100.84
C GLU A 579 -14.77 -6.61 101.56
N GLU A 580 -15.01 -7.67 100.81
CA GLU A 580 -15.20 -9.05 101.28
C GLU A 580 -14.11 -9.93 100.65
N SER A 581 -13.31 -10.62 101.46
CA SER A 581 -12.28 -11.56 100.96
C SER A 581 -12.69 -13.02 101.19
N ALA A 582 -12.45 -13.90 100.22
CA ALA A 582 -12.76 -15.32 100.35
C ALA A 582 -11.85 -15.97 101.41
N GLY A 583 -12.45 -16.28 102.56
CA GLY A 583 -11.76 -16.74 103.77
C GLY A 583 -12.37 -16.18 105.05
N GLU A 584 -13.14 -15.09 104.98
CA GLU A 584 -13.90 -14.54 106.10
C GLU A 584 -15.41 -14.82 105.97
N GLN A 585 -15.79 -16.10 106.04
CA GLN A 585 -17.08 -16.42 106.67
C GLN A 585 -16.87 -16.32 108.18
N VAL A 586 -17.13 -15.13 108.71
CA VAL A 586 -17.22 -14.86 110.13
C VAL A 586 -18.40 -15.64 110.71
N ASN A 587 -18.11 -16.37 111.79
CA ASN A 587 -19.08 -16.89 112.76
C ASN A 587 -20.23 -15.91 113.00
N SER A 588 -21.45 -16.36 112.78
CA SER A 588 -22.62 -15.78 113.45
C SER A 588 -23.71 -16.84 113.60
N GLU A 589 -23.56 -17.67 114.64
CA GLU A 589 -24.56 -17.89 115.69
C GLU A 589 -23.88 -18.41 116.97
#